data_AF-A0A915ZUK1-F1
#
_entry.id   AF-A0A915ZUK1-F1
#
_cell.length_a   1.000
_cell.length_b   1.000
_cell.length_c   1.000
_cell.angle_alpha   90.00
_cell.angle_beta   90.00
_cell.angle_gamma   90.00
#
_symmetry.space_group_name_H-M   'P 1'
#
loop_
_entity.id
_entity.type
_entity.pdbx_description
1 polymer ?
#
loop_
_entity_poly.entity_id
_entity_poly.type
_entity_poly.pdbx_seq_one_letter_code
_entity_poly.pdbx_strand_id
1 'polypeptide(L)'
;MEIANKIVEKGLLAAEILIARAKRLINFFTSPKQNERLIDAQKNSDENLEKSDLHSVFYKAITDVETRWSSTYIAWERLIILQPYIDIVISSLNASKDRDAKEDAKRLKIVNLTNEEWDVIRDLLEILGPFAKLTEKLEDLDTNDNAFEEHQFEEDDEDDEPGARRKIKINTLVNTSGLVNNIKVNLYKALEKYYEVIEKEALVATLLARFITKKNDICK
;
A
#
# COMPACT_ATOMS: atom_id res chain seq x y z
N MET A 1 8.23 9.43 16.48
CA MET A 1 7.35 9.06 15.35
C MET A 1 7.68 9.83 14.07
N GLU A 2 7.81 11.17 14.13
CA GLU A 2 7.96 12.04 12.95
C GLU A 2 9.19 11.77 12.04
N ILE A 3 10.32 11.34 12.61
CA ILE A 3 11.55 11.08 11.83
C ILE A 3 11.44 9.82 10.97
N ALA A 4 10.84 8.74 11.48
CA ALA A 4 10.61 7.50 10.72
C ALA A 4 9.70 7.75 9.51
N ASN A 5 8.65 8.56 9.69
CA ASN A 5 7.76 8.98 8.59
C ASN A 5 8.53 9.74 7.51
N LYS A 6 9.35 10.73 7.90
CA LYS A 6 10.18 11.50 6.96
C LYS A 6 11.19 10.63 6.21
N ILE A 7 11.74 9.59 6.84
CA ILE A 7 12.68 8.66 6.19
C ILE A 7 11.96 7.87 5.11
N VAL A 8 10.83 7.26 5.46
CA VAL A 8 10.09 6.39 4.53
C VAL A 8 9.48 7.18 3.38
N GLU A 9 8.87 8.34 3.65
CA GLU A 9 8.32 9.22 2.61
C GLU A 9 9.38 9.62 1.58
N LYS A 10 10.58 10.00 2.05
CA LYS A 10 11.70 10.34 1.15
C LYS A 10 12.23 9.13 0.39
N GLY A 11 12.23 7.96 1.01
CA GLY A 11 12.56 6.70 0.36
C GLY A 11 11.63 6.38 -0.81
N LEU A 12 10.33 6.64 -0.61
CA LEU A 12 9.26 6.30 -1.55
C LEU A 12 9.03 7.31 -2.68
N LEU A 13 9.74 8.44 -2.72
CA LEU A 13 9.65 9.41 -3.83
C LEU A 13 9.90 8.78 -5.21
N ALA A 14 10.76 7.77 -5.29
CA ALA A 14 11.01 7.05 -6.55
C ALA A 14 9.81 6.18 -6.98
N ALA A 15 8.90 5.84 -6.05
CA ALA A 15 7.75 4.98 -6.25
C ALA A 15 6.41 5.73 -6.44
N GLU A 16 6.41 7.06 -6.55
CA GLU A 16 5.18 7.88 -6.64
C GLU A 16 4.20 7.39 -7.70
N ILE A 17 4.71 6.97 -8.87
CA ILE A 17 3.87 6.47 -9.96
C ILE A 17 3.26 5.11 -9.59
N LEU A 18 4.01 4.23 -8.94
CA LEU A 18 3.53 2.92 -8.48
C LEU A 18 2.48 3.09 -7.39
N ILE A 19 2.71 3.99 -6.43
CA ILE A 19 1.74 4.36 -5.39
C ILE A 19 0.45 4.86 -6.04
N ALA A 20 0.53 5.77 -7.00
CA ALA A 20 -0.63 6.29 -7.70
C ALA A 20 -1.41 5.21 -8.48
N ARG A 21 -0.70 4.25 -9.10
CA ARG A 21 -1.34 3.13 -9.81
C ARG A 21 -2.03 2.16 -8.85
N ALA A 22 -1.37 1.78 -7.75
CA ALA A 22 -1.97 0.94 -6.72
C ALA A 22 -3.22 1.62 -6.11
N LYS A 23 -3.14 2.91 -5.78
CA LYS A 23 -4.30 3.70 -5.32
C LYS A 23 -5.45 3.67 -6.33
N ARG A 24 -5.15 3.78 -7.63
CA ARG A 24 -6.18 3.74 -8.67
C ARG A 24 -6.85 2.38 -8.80
N LEU A 25 -6.09 1.29 -8.65
CA LEU A 25 -6.64 -0.06 -8.62
C LEU A 25 -7.55 -0.24 -7.39
N ILE A 26 -7.11 0.18 -6.21
CA ILE A 26 -7.92 0.17 -4.98
C ILE A 26 -9.23 0.95 -5.20
N ASN A 27 -9.14 2.17 -5.73
CA ASN A 27 -10.30 3.03 -6.00
C ASN A 27 -11.28 2.45 -7.04
N PHE A 28 -10.84 1.54 -7.91
CA PHE A 28 -11.77 0.84 -8.80
C PHE A 28 -12.73 -0.05 -8.00
N PHE A 29 -12.20 -0.73 -6.97
CA PHE A 29 -12.94 -1.68 -6.14
C PHE A 29 -13.67 -1.05 -4.96
N THR A 30 -13.53 0.24 -4.71
CA THR A 30 -14.26 0.93 -3.63
C THR A 30 -15.70 1.28 -4.02
N SER A 31 -16.02 1.31 -5.32
CA SER A 31 -17.39 1.51 -5.77
C SER A 31 -18.29 0.33 -5.37
N PRO A 32 -19.56 0.55 -4.96
CA PRO A 32 -20.44 -0.52 -4.45
C PRO A 32 -20.53 -1.73 -5.37
N LYS A 33 -20.71 -1.50 -6.67
CA LYS A 33 -20.81 -2.54 -7.71
C LYS A 33 -19.54 -3.40 -7.81
N GLN A 34 -18.37 -2.79 -7.78
CA GLN A 34 -17.11 -3.54 -7.93
C GLN A 34 -16.69 -4.20 -6.62
N ASN A 35 -17.00 -3.58 -5.48
CA ASN A 35 -16.78 -4.18 -4.17
C ASN A 35 -17.63 -5.45 -3.98
N GLU A 36 -18.90 -5.43 -4.40
CA GLU A 36 -19.77 -6.61 -4.37
C GLU A 36 -19.20 -7.76 -5.21
N ARG A 37 -18.72 -7.47 -6.43
CA ARG A 37 -18.05 -8.47 -7.28
C ARG A 37 -16.81 -9.08 -6.62
N LEU A 38 -16.03 -8.27 -5.90
CA LEU A 38 -14.85 -8.73 -5.17
C LEU A 38 -15.23 -9.60 -3.97
N ILE A 39 -16.29 -9.25 -3.26
CA ILE A 39 -16.86 -10.07 -2.17
C ILE A 39 -17.40 -11.40 -2.72
N ASP A 40 -18.10 -11.38 -3.84
CA ASP A 40 -18.63 -12.60 -4.46
C ASP A 40 -17.51 -13.51 -4.96
N ALA A 41 -16.42 -12.95 -5.50
CA ALA A 41 -15.23 -13.73 -5.85
C ALA A 41 -14.61 -14.42 -4.62
N GLN A 42 -14.55 -13.74 -3.47
CA GLN A 42 -14.08 -14.31 -2.21
C GLN A 42 -15.02 -15.42 -1.70
N LYS A 43 -16.34 -15.19 -1.72
CA LYS A 43 -17.34 -16.19 -1.29
C LYS A 43 -17.31 -17.47 -2.13
N ASN A 44 -17.13 -17.33 -3.45
CA ASN A 44 -17.17 -18.45 -4.38
C ASN A 44 -15.87 -19.26 -4.43
N SER A 45 -14.79 -18.79 -3.79
CA SER A 45 -13.50 -19.48 -3.76
C SER A 45 -13.25 -20.23 -2.45
N ASP A 46 -14.05 -19.98 -1.41
CA ASP A 46 -13.90 -20.63 -0.10
C ASP A 46 -15.20 -21.40 0.27
N GLU A 47 -15.19 -22.73 0.08
CA GLU A 47 -16.36 -23.58 0.36
C GLU A 47 -16.68 -23.73 1.86
N ASN A 48 -15.83 -23.22 2.78
CA ASN A 48 -15.89 -23.52 4.23
C ASN A 48 -16.04 -22.32 5.18
N LEU A 49 -16.36 -21.11 4.72
CA LEU A 49 -16.46 -19.95 5.62
C LEU A 49 -17.82 -19.90 6.33
N GLU A 50 -17.85 -20.37 7.58
CA GLU A 50 -18.96 -20.16 8.51
C GLU A 50 -19.28 -18.66 8.65
N LYS A 51 -20.58 -18.39 8.60
CA LYS A 51 -21.23 -17.08 8.45
C LYS A 51 -21.07 -16.12 9.65
N SER A 52 -20.12 -16.34 10.55
CA SER A 52 -20.09 -15.64 11.84
C SER A 52 -19.24 -14.37 11.89
N ASP A 53 -18.52 -14.01 10.83
CA ASP A 53 -17.67 -12.80 10.90
C ASP A 53 -17.52 -12.08 9.55
N LEU A 54 -18.68 -11.81 8.94
CA LEU A 54 -18.82 -11.22 7.59
C LEU A 54 -18.07 -9.90 7.38
N HIS A 55 -17.66 -9.23 8.46
CA HIS A 55 -16.91 -7.98 8.45
C HIS A 55 -15.39 -8.15 8.72
N SER A 56 -14.95 -9.32 9.22
CA SER A 56 -13.53 -9.65 9.41
C SER A 56 -12.96 -10.55 8.30
N VAL A 57 -13.83 -11.28 7.57
CA VAL A 57 -13.44 -12.29 6.59
C VAL A 57 -13.35 -11.76 5.15
N PHE A 58 -14.18 -10.79 4.77
CA PHE A 58 -14.13 -10.20 3.42
C PHE A 58 -13.39 -8.88 3.42
N TYR A 59 -12.19 -8.87 2.85
CA TYR A 59 -11.40 -7.66 2.69
C TYR A 59 -12.13 -6.75 1.70
N LYS A 60 -12.64 -5.60 2.19
CA LYS A 60 -13.04 -4.50 1.32
C LYS A 60 -11.78 -3.78 0.84
N ALA A 61 -11.81 -3.27 -0.38
CA ALA A 61 -10.80 -2.30 -0.82
C ALA A 61 -10.95 -1.05 0.06
N ILE A 62 -9.97 -0.78 0.91
CA ILE A 62 -9.97 0.37 1.81
C ILE A 62 -9.05 1.42 1.21
N THR A 63 -9.57 2.63 1.03
CA THR A 63 -8.80 3.77 0.55
C THR A 63 -7.86 4.28 1.64
N ASP A 64 -6.73 4.79 1.20
CA ASP A 64 -5.70 5.41 2.02
C ASP A 64 -6.27 6.61 2.81
N VAL A 65 -6.02 6.66 4.12
CA VAL A 65 -6.19 7.90 4.92
C VAL A 65 -4.87 8.65 4.82
N GLU A 66 -4.90 9.84 4.23
CA GLU A 66 -3.79 10.51 3.55
C GLU A 66 -2.63 11.03 4.43
N THR A 67 -2.48 10.59 5.68
CA THR A 67 -1.55 11.26 6.61
C THR A 67 -0.22 10.56 6.85
N ARG A 68 -0.04 9.26 6.51
CA ARG A 68 1.22 8.52 6.81
C ARG A 68 1.49 7.36 5.85
N TRP A 69 2.78 7.07 5.60
CA TRP A 69 3.23 5.90 4.82
C TRP A 69 2.76 4.55 5.39
N SER A 70 2.39 4.50 6.68
CA SER A 70 1.79 3.33 7.31
C SER A 70 0.45 2.97 6.68
N SER A 71 -0.38 3.96 6.34
CA SER A 71 -1.64 3.72 5.62
C SER A 71 -1.40 3.13 4.23
N THR A 72 -0.39 3.65 3.49
CA THR A 72 0.03 3.07 2.20
C THR A 72 0.53 1.63 2.36
N TYR A 73 1.31 1.35 3.42
CA TYR A 73 1.80 0.00 3.72
C TYR A 73 0.64 -0.98 3.98
N ILE A 74 -0.31 -0.63 4.86
CA ILE A 74 -1.49 -1.47 5.17
C ILE A 74 -2.38 -1.66 3.93
N ALA A 75 -2.58 -0.61 3.13
CA ALA A 75 -3.34 -0.70 1.89
C ALA A 75 -2.70 -1.69 0.91
N TRP A 76 -1.37 -1.70 0.80
CA TRP A 76 -0.63 -2.65 -0.03
C TRP A 76 -0.67 -4.08 0.50
N GLU A 77 -0.56 -4.31 1.80
CA GLU A 77 -0.73 -5.66 2.38
C GLU A 77 -2.11 -6.24 2.03
N ARG A 78 -3.17 -5.45 2.22
CA ARG A 78 -4.54 -5.84 1.83
C ARG A 78 -4.67 -6.07 0.33
N LEU A 79 -4.06 -5.21 -0.49
CA LEU A 79 -4.10 -5.34 -1.93
C LEU A 79 -3.43 -6.64 -2.42
N ILE A 80 -2.35 -7.09 -1.78
CA ILE A 80 -1.72 -8.38 -2.06
C ILE A 80 -2.64 -9.56 -1.71
N ILE A 81 -3.32 -9.52 -0.55
CA ILE A 81 -4.30 -10.54 -0.17
C ILE A 81 -5.44 -10.60 -1.19
N LEU A 82 -5.83 -9.45 -1.75
CA LEU A 82 -6.92 -9.34 -2.71
C LEU A 82 -6.56 -9.78 -4.13
N GLN A 83 -5.26 -9.88 -4.47
CA GLN A 83 -4.79 -10.19 -5.81
C GLN A 83 -5.47 -11.42 -6.46
N PRO A 84 -5.55 -12.62 -5.83
CA PRO A 84 -6.20 -13.78 -6.46
C PRO A 84 -7.68 -13.55 -6.76
N TYR A 85 -8.40 -12.81 -5.90
CA TYR A 85 -9.81 -12.51 -6.12
C TYR A 85 -10.01 -11.47 -7.23
N ILE A 86 -9.08 -10.53 -7.37
CA ILE A 86 -9.05 -9.59 -8.51
C ILE A 86 -8.91 -10.38 -9.82
N ASP A 87 -8.07 -11.41 -9.87
CA ASP A 87 -7.93 -12.27 -11.07
C ASP A 87 -9.21 -13.05 -11.39
N ILE A 88 -9.93 -13.53 -10.37
CA ILE A 88 -11.25 -14.14 -10.53
C ILE A 88 -12.26 -13.12 -11.10
N VAL A 89 -12.29 -11.89 -10.57
CA VAL A 89 -13.15 -10.82 -11.09
C VAL A 89 -12.80 -10.48 -12.54
N ILE A 90 -11.52 -10.37 -12.89
CA ILE A 90 -11.09 -10.13 -14.27
C ILE A 90 -11.60 -11.24 -15.19
N SER A 91 -11.46 -12.50 -14.75
CA SER A 91 -11.91 -13.67 -15.52
C SER A 91 -13.44 -13.67 -15.71
N SER A 92 -14.20 -13.37 -14.65
CA SER A 92 -15.67 -13.34 -14.71
C SER A 92 -16.19 -12.21 -15.61
N LEU A 93 -15.59 -11.02 -15.55
CA LEU A 93 -15.95 -9.90 -16.40
C LEU A 93 -15.67 -10.19 -17.88
N ASN A 94 -14.54 -10.84 -18.19
CA ASN A 94 -14.21 -11.23 -19.56
C ASN A 94 -15.14 -12.32 -20.12
N ALA A 95 -15.62 -13.24 -19.27
CA ALA A 95 -16.56 -14.28 -19.66
C ALA A 95 -18.01 -13.77 -19.82
N SER A 96 -18.33 -12.63 -19.21
CA SER A 96 -19.68 -12.07 -19.25
C SER A 96 -20.11 -11.65 -20.66
N LYS A 97 -21.38 -11.92 -20.99
CA LYS A 97 -22.02 -11.45 -22.23
C LYS A 97 -22.53 -10.01 -22.11
N ASP A 98 -22.69 -9.53 -20.87
CA ASP A 98 -23.18 -8.18 -20.58
C ASP A 98 -22.22 -7.11 -21.11
N ARG A 99 -22.79 -6.05 -21.69
CA ARG A 99 -22.00 -4.97 -22.29
C ARG A 99 -21.29 -4.16 -21.21
N ASP A 100 -21.96 -3.88 -20.10
CA ASP A 100 -21.40 -3.07 -19.03
C ASP A 100 -20.27 -3.81 -18.32
N ALA A 101 -20.39 -5.13 -18.13
CA ALA A 101 -19.30 -5.98 -17.65
C ALA A 101 -18.06 -5.96 -18.56
N LYS A 102 -18.24 -5.91 -19.89
CA LYS A 102 -17.13 -5.79 -20.85
C LYS A 102 -16.46 -4.42 -20.81
N GLU A 103 -17.22 -3.36 -20.58
CA GLU A 103 -16.66 -2.01 -20.38
C GLU A 103 -15.88 -1.93 -19.06
N ASP A 104 -16.42 -2.50 -17.99
CA ASP A 104 -15.73 -2.64 -16.71
C ASP A 104 -14.43 -3.46 -16.85
N ALA A 105 -14.45 -4.56 -17.63
CA ALA A 105 -13.25 -5.36 -17.91
C ALA A 105 -12.15 -4.52 -18.59
N LYS A 106 -12.52 -3.69 -19.57
CA LYS A 106 -11.58 -2.80 -20.26
C LYS A 106 -11.00 -1.76 -19.30
N ARG A 107 -11.84 -1.15 -18.45
CA ARG A 107 -11.40 -0.19 -17.43
C ARG A 107 -10.46 -0.85 -16.43
N LEU A 108 -10.82 -2.03 -15.93
CA LEU A 108 -10.01 -2.81 -15.00
C LEU A 108 -8.65 -3.17 -15.60
N LYS A 109 -8.61 -3.62 -16.86
CA LYS A 109 -7.35 -3.91 -17.57
C LYS A 109 -6.40 -2.70 -17.65
N ILE A 110 -6.94 -1.48 -17.76
CA ILE A 110 -6.14 -0.25 -17.82
C ILE A 110 -5.58 0.14 -16.45
N VAL A 111 -6.38 -0.05 -15.38
CA VAL A 111 -5.99 0.36 -14.02
C VAL A 111 -5.26 -0.75 -13.25
N ASN A 112 -5.33 -2.00 -13.69
CA ASN A 112 -4.65 -3.11 -13.04
C ASN A 112 -3.12 -2.93 -13.10
N LEU A 113 -2.46 -3.51 -12.11
CA LEU A 113 -1.01 -3.58 -12.03
C LEU A 113 -0.49 -4.70 -12.94
N THR A 114 0.70 -4.53 -13.50
CA THR A 114 1.38 -5.63 -14.19
C THR A 114 2.00 -6.61 -13.18
N ASN A 115 2.40 -7.79 -13.62
CA ASN A 115 3.05 -8.77 -12.76
C ASN A 115 4.33 -8.20 -12.12
N GLU A 116 5.10 -7.43 -12.88
CA GLU A 116 6.31 -6.77 -12.40
C GLU A 116 5.98 -5.71 -11.35
N GLU A 117 4.89 -4.96 -11.52
CA GLU A 117 4.44 -3.97 -10.53
C GLU A 117 3.97 -4.65 -9.22
N TRP A 118 3.29 -5.79 -9.33
CA TRP A 118 2.93 -6.62 -8.18
C TRP A 118 4.15 -7.16 -7.43
N ASP A 119 5.17 -7.62 -8.16
CA ASP A 119 6.44 -8.08 -7.59
C ASP A 119 7.16 -6.94 -6.85
N VAL A 120 7.18 -5.73 -7.44
CA VAL A 120 7.76 -4.57 -6.77
C VAL A 120 7.00 -4.23 -5.48
N ILE A 121 5.66 -4.30 -5.46
CA ILE A 121 4.90 -4.07 -4.22
C ILE A 121 5.28 -5.09 -3.14
N ARG A 122 5.43 -6.38 -3.50
CA ARG A 122 5.89 -7.41 -2.55
C ARG A 122 7.28 -7.11 -1.99
N ASP A 123 8.23 -6.75 -2.85
CA ASP A 123 9.57 -6.37 -2.44
C ASP A 123 9.56 -5.14 -1.52
N LEU A 124 8.70 -4.16 -1.81
CA LEU A 124 8.55 -2.97 -0.98
C LEU A 124 7.93 -3.28 0.38
N LEU A 125 6.92 -4.15 0.46
CA LEU A 125 6.39 -4.61 1.74
C LEU A 125 7.47 -5.29 2.58
N GLU A 126 8.35 -6.10 1.97
CA GLU A 126 9.47 -6.70 2.70
C GLU A 126 10.44 -5.65 3.25
N ILE A 127 10.75 -4.62 2.46
CA ILE A 127 11.67 -3.53 2.83
C ILE A 127 11.07 -2.62 3.91
N LEU A 128 9.78 -2.32 3.81
CA LEU A 128 9.06 -1.41 4.69
C LEU A 128 8.60 -2.10 5.99
N GLY A 129 8.43 -3.41 6.00
CA GLY A 129 7.95 -4.18 7.15
C GLY A 129 8.71 -3.92 8.46
N PRO A 130 10.05 -3.82 8.48
CA PRO A 130 10.81 -3.43 9.67
C PRO A 130 10.45 -2.04 10.20
N PHE A 131 10.21 -1.07 9.31
CA PHE A 131 9.74 0.25 9.72
C PHE A 131 8.32 0.15 10.28
N ALA A 132 7.46 -0.72 9.71
CA ALA A 132 6.05 -0.81 10.11
C ALA A 132 5.93 -1.32 11.54
N LYS A 133 6.64 -2.41 11.83
CA LYS A 133 6.77 -2.98 13.18
C LYS A 133 7.40 -2.02 14.17
N LEU A 134 8.31 -1.16 13.73
CA LEU A 134 8.91 -0.16 14.59
C LEU A 134 7.90 0.94 14.95
N THR A 135 7.15 1.44 13.97
CA THR A 135 6.14 2.48 14.19
C THR A 135 5.02 1.96 15.10
N GLU A 136 4.49 0.76 14.85
CA GLU A 136 3.49 0.10 15.70
C GLU A 136 3.94 0.02 17.16
N LYS A 137 5.15 -0.52 17.41
CA LYS A 137 5.71 -0.59 18.77
C LYS A 137 5.95 0.77 19.43
N LEU A 138 6.19 1.82 18.64
CA LEU A 138 6.38 3.16 19.17
C LEU A 138 5.04 3.84 19.47
N GLU A 139 4.00 3.58 18.68
CA GLU A 139 2.63 4.03 18.93
C GLU A 139 2.06 3.37 20.19
N ASP A 140 2.32 2.08 20.43
CA ASP A 140 1.91 1.36 21.64
C ASP A 140 2.58 1.85 22.94
N LEU A 141 3.71 2.57 22.84
CA LEU A 141 4.39 3.16 24.00
C LEU A 141 3.83 4.54 24.37
N ASP A 142 3.12 5.20 23.45
CA ASP A 142 2.51 6.52 23.66
C ASP A 142 1.06 6.42 24.20
N THR A 143 0.46 5.23 24.26
CA THR A 143 -0.96 5.02 24.64
C THR A 143 -1.24 4.94 26.14
N ASN A 144 -0.29 5.29 27.02
CA ASN A 144 -0.56 5.31 28.46
C ASN A 144 -1.21 6.60 28.98
N ASP A 145 -1.59 7.55 28.12
CA ASP A 145 -2.49 8.66 28.48
C ASP A 145 -3.09 9.24 27.19
N ASN A 146 -4.31 8.82 26.84
CA ASN A 146 -5.41 9.56 26.19
C ASN A 146 -6.27 8.61 25.36
N ALA A 147 -7.45 8.32 25.90
CA ALA A 147 -8.55 7.68 25.19
C ALA A 147 -8.82 8.44 23.89
N PHE A 148 -8.64 7.78 22.75
CA PHE A 148 -8.97 8.34 21.45
C PHE A 148 -10.48 8.26 21.28
N GLU A 149 -11.16 9.39 21.46
CA GLU A 149 -12.54 9.53 21.01
C GLU A 149 -12.59 9.39 19.49
N GLU A 150 -13.45 8.49 19.05
CA GLU A 150 -13.85 8.27 17.68
C GLU A 150 -14.60 9.52 17.19
N HIS A 151 -13.88 10.50 16.64
CA HIS A 151 -14.49 11.61 15.91
C HIS A 151 -14.58 11.23 14.43
N GLN A 152 -15.81 10.89 14.02
CA GLN A 152 -16.24 10.95 12.63
C GLN A 152 -16.13 12.41 12.20
N PHE A 153 -15.23 12.71 11.26
CA PHE A 153 -15.17 14.05 10.66
C PHE A 153 -16.11 14.10 9.47
N GLU A 154 -17.09 15.00 9.56
CA GLU A 154 -17.86 15.50 8.42
C GLU A 154 -16.92 16.29 7.49
N GLU A 155 -17.02 16.04 6.19
CA GLU A 155 -16.30 16.78 5.15
C GLU A 155 -16.94 18.16 5.00
N ASP A 156 -16.27 19.21 5.49
CA ASP A 156 -16.55 20.58 5.11
C ASP A 156 -15.63 20.98 3.93
N ASP A 157 -16.25 21.29 2.81
CA ASP A 157 -15.64 21.85 1.60
C ASP A 157 -15.14 23.29 1.88
N GLU A 158 -13.83 23.49 2.11
CA GLU A 158 -13.21 24.81 1.93
C GLU A 158 -11.90 24.74 1.11
N ASP A 159 -12.02 25.33 -0.09
CA ASP A 159 -11.00 25.90 -0.99
C ASP A 159 -9.52 25.77 -0.60
N ASP A 160 -8.84 24.78 -1.19
CA ASP A 160 -7.38 24.70 -1.21
C ASP A 160 -6.79 25.40 -2.46
N GLU A 161 -5.99 26.42 -2.18
CA GLU A 161 -5.10 27.19 -3.05
C GLU A 161 -4.27 26.29 -4.02
N PRO A 162 -4.04 26.69 -5.30
CA PRO A 162 -3.45 25.82 -6.31
C PRO A 162 -1.93 25.73 -6.18
N GLY A 163 -1.44 25.00 -5.19
CA GLY A 163 -0.08 24.49 -5.17
C GLY A 163 0.10 23.49 -6.32
N ALA A 164 1.04 23.76 -7.23
CA ALA A 164 1.25 23.02 -8.47
C ALA A 164 1.47 21.50 -8.28
N ARG A 165 0.38 20.72 -8.14
CA ARG A 165 0.38 19.26 -8.23
C ARG A 165 0.87 18.90 -9.63
N ARG A 166 2.11 18.38 -9.73
CA ARG A 166 2.66 17.89 -11.00
C ARG A 166 1.67 16.86 -11.56
N LYS A 167 1.15 17.10 -12.76
CA LYS A 167 0.25 16.17 -13.46
C LYS A 167 1.04 14.92 -13.84
N ILE A 168 1.08 13.93 -12.97
CA ILE A 168 1.69 12.63 -13.25
C ILE A 168 0.84 11.92 -14.31
N LYS A 169 1.46 11.44 -15.39
CA LYS A 169 0.79 10.60 -16.38
C LYS A 169 0.69 9.16 -15.85
N ILE A 170 -0.34 8.88 -15.05
CA ILE A 170 -0.53 7.62 -14.32
C ILE A 170 -0.89 6.42 -15.24
N ASN A 171 -1.26 6.68 -16.50
CA ASN A 171 -1.58 5.64 -17.49
C ASN A 171 -0.35 4.99 -18.13
N THR A 172 0.85 5.49 -17.85
CA THR A 172 2.11 4.91 -18.37
C THR A 172 2.61 3.86 -17.40
N LEU A 173 2.97 2.68 -17.93
CA LEU A 173 3.57 1.59 -17.17
C LEU A 173 4.76 2.09 -16.35
N VAL A 174 4.87 1.64 -15.10
CA VAL A 174 6.05 1.93 -14.28
C VAL A 174 7.22 1.14 -14.84
N ASN A 175 8.34 1.82 -15.12
CA ASN A 175 9.59 1.12 -15.33
C ASN A 175 10.07 0.57 -13.98
N THR A 176 9.89 -0.73 -13.78
CA THR A 176 10.26 -1.43 -12.54
C THR A 176 11.76 -1.70 -12.45
N SER A 177 12.51 -1.56 -13.56
CA SER A 177 13.95 -1.82 -13.60
C SER A 177 14.72 -0.87 -12.68
N GLY A 178 15.40 -1.43 -11.68
CA GLY A 178 16.19 -0.68 -10.71
C GLY A 178 15.36 0.12 -9.67
N LEU A 179 14.02 0.07 -9.73
CA LEU A 179 13.15 0.85 -8.85
C LEU A 179 13.36 0.51 -7.38
N VAL A 180 13.37 -0.79 -7.06
CA VAL A 180 13.63 -1.30 -5.70
C VAL A 180 15.00 -0.85 -5.18
N ASN A 181 16.03 -0.89 -6.03
CA ASN A 181 17.38 -0.45 -5.66
C ASN A 181 17.44 1.05 -5.42
N ASN A 182 16.75 1.86 -6.23
CA ASN A 182 16.66 3.31 -6.04
C ASN A 182 15.98 3.65 -4.71
N ILE A 183 14.92 2.92 -4.36
CA ILE A 183 14.22 3.11 -3.08
C ILE A 183 15.13 2.73 -1.91
N LYS A 184 15.84 1.60 -1.98
CA LYS A 184 16.84 1.22 -0.96
C LYS A 184 17.91 2.30 -0.78
N VAL A 185 18.45 2.85 -1.87
CA VAL A 185 19.45 3.93 -1.83
C VAL A 185 18.86 5.19 -1.22
N ASN A 186 17.63 5.56 -1.55
CA ASN A 186 16.98 6.74 -1.00
C ASN A 186 16.66 6.58 0.49
N LEU A 187 16.18 5.41 0.92
CA LEU A 187 15.97 5.08 2.33
C LEU A 187 17.28 5.16 3.11
N TYR A 188 18.37 4.62 2.56
CA TYR A 188 19.69 4.69 3.19
C TYR A 188 20.21 6.14 3.34
N LYS A 189 20.11 6.95 2.28
CA LYS A 189 20.48 8.38 2.34
C LYS A 189 19.63 9.16 3.33
N ALA A 190 18.33 8.84 3.40
CA ALA A 190 17.44 9.46 4.38
C ALA A 190 17.83 9.04 5.80
N LEU A 191 18.12 7.75 6.03
CA LEU A 191 18.65 7.26 7.29
C LEU A 191 19.93 8.00 7.69
N GLU A 192 20.96 8.04 6.84
CA GLU A 192 22.21 8.77 7.14
C GLU A 192 21.96 10.24 7.52
N LYS A 193 21.09 10.92 6.77
CA LYS A 193 20.76 12.33 7.03
C LYS A 193 20.07 12.55 8.38
N TYR A 194 19.21 11.62 8.79
CA TYR A 194 18.45 11.74 10.04
C TYR A 194 19.10 10.99 11.20
N TYR A 195 20.15 10.20 10.96
CA TYR A 195 20.86 9.38 11.94
C TYR A 195 21.46 10.21 13.07
N GLU A 196 22.04 11.37 12.77
CA GLU A 196 22.60 12.29 13.79
C GLU A 196 21.55 12.82 14.78
N VAL A 197 20.25 12.71 14.45
CA VAL A 197 19.14 13.20 15.27
C VAL A 197 18.46 12.06 16.06
N ILE A 198 18.71 10.79 15.72
CA ILE A 198 18.02 9.65 16.34
C ILE A 198 18.87 9.12 17.52
N GLU A 199 18.71 9.73 18.70
CA GLU A 199 19.37 9.31 19.95
C GLU A 199 18.94 7.92 20.48
N LYS A 200 18.02 7.21 19.83
CA LYS A 200 17.64 5.82 20.22
C LYS A 200 18.51 4.79 19.49
N GLU A 201 19.78 4.77 19.83
CA GLU A 201 20.85 3.96 19.20
C GLU A 201 20.50 2.47 19.08
N ALA A 202 19.77 1.91 20.06
CA ALA A 202 19.37 0.50 20.04
C ALA A 202 18.37 0.16 18.92
N LEU A 203 17.44 1.06 18.59
CA LEU A 203 16.43 0.85 17.54
C LEU A 203 17.04 1.05 16.15
N VAL A 204 17.92 2.02 16.02
CA VAL A 204 18.64 2.29 14.76
C VAL A 204 19.64 1.17 14.46
N ALA A 205 20.36 0.68 15.47
CA ALA A 205 21.24 -0.48 15.32
C ALA A 205 20.47 -1.74 14.87
N THR A 206 19.25 -1.95 15.40
CA THR A 206 18.38 -3.07 15.00
C THR A 206 17.91 -2.95 13.54
N LEU A 207 17.52 -1.74 13.10
CA LEU A 207 17.16 -1.47 11.71
C LEU A 207 18.36 -1.68 10.78
N LEU A 208 19.50 -1.05 11.07
CA LEU A 208 20.71 -1.11 10.23
C LEU A 208 21.28 -2.54 10.15
N ALA A 209 21.33 -3.28 11.26
CA ALA A 209 21.82 -4.65 11.26
C ALA A 209 21.04 -5.53 10.26
N ARG A 210 19.71 -5.39 10.20
CA ARG A 210 18.86 -6.19 9.30
C ARG A 210 18.99 -5.80 7.83
N PHE A 211 19.19 -4.50 7.53
CA PHE A 211 19.49 -4.03 6.18
C PHE A 211 20.87 -4.47 5.68
N ILE A 212 21.87 -4.55 6.57
CA ILE A 212 23.24 -4.94 6.24
C ILE A 212 23.38 -6.47 6.09
N THR A 213 22.66 -7.27 6.87
CA THR A 213 22.79 -8.75 6.84
C THR A 213 22.42 -9.41 5.51
N LYS A 214 21.54 -8.82 4.67
CA LYS A 214 21.25 -9.38 3.32
C LYS A 214 22.34 -9.11 2.28
N LYS A 215 23.35 -8.28 2.58
CA LYS A 215 24.46 -8.02 1.64
C LYS A 215 25.46 -9.18 1.56
N ASN A 216 25.45 -10.09 2.52
CA ASN A 216 26.40 -11.20 2.61
C ASN A 216 25.94 -12.50 1.93
N ASP A 217 24.68 -12.61 1.49
CA ASP A 217 24.18 -13.80 0.77
C ASP A 217 24.20 -13.65 -0.76
N ILE A 218 24.77 -12.55 -1.30
CA ILE A 218 24.95 -12.33 -2.74
C ILE A 218 26.44 -12.51 -3.15
N CYS A 219 27.30 -12.94 -2.23
CA CYS A 219 28.68 -13.34 -2.53
C CYS A 219 29.04 -14.62 -1.79
N LYS A 220 28.40 -15.74 -2.18
CA LYS A 220 28.97 -17.09 -2.11
C LYS A 220 28.53 -17.89 -3.32
#